data_AF-A0AAE1DAK2-F1
#
_entry.id   AF-A0AAE1DAK2-F1
#
_cell.length_a   1.000
_cell.length_b   1.000
_cell.length_c   1.000
_cell.angle_alpha   90.00
_cell.angle_beta   90.00
_cell.angle_gamma   90.00
#
_symmetry.space_group_name_H-M   'P 1'
#
loop_
_entity.id
_entity.type
_entity.pdbx_description
1 polymer ?
#
loop_
_entity_poly.entity_id
_entity_poly.type
_entity_poly.pdbx_seq_one_letter_code
_entity_poly.pdbx_strand_id
1 'polypeptide(L)'
;MKTRTKACHEFEIFGGGPEAAESELRWRKCTKNPGHKDFISAKDFKDNYLPRVHTNKLCGRLGAAIDLTVRLRVSWTSPQRSDEDSLSNLRGSNAIRMGTGFIHNVKGTVSNEPCPGNPCDGEIIRKVWRFEVRTAQHVVYNTEEAKTTRVDLFYDDDSCKLDGMIKTVSGLKAIPYHPDRDICDILCETHDEALVERIKSARRCWLDEEGKCLDLSGLDLLPPYERGRDPTLIVSHPHGQPKKITVGFGKVENFPVVVYNAATCPGSSGAPVFWFDTHPEVWGLLRWVTPVHSGVCTTTFTQHQAQLNLFTRFLEKLRGLCSSSTVVEVVIKIIMMMMTLTMMMMIIIIIIIIIIIIIIIIIIIIIIIIIIIIMIILNNHKWNIYYRYYS
;
A
#
# COMPACT_ATOMS: atom_id res chain seq x y z
N MET A 1 21.41 -11.34 3.74
CA MET A 1 20.68 -10.08 3.48
C MET A 1 20.12 -10.13 2.07
N LYS A 2 18.82 -10.39 1.88
CA LYS A 2 18.20 -10.32 0.55
C LYS A 2 18.16 -8.85 0.14
N THR A 3 18.80 -8.50 -0.97
CA THR A 3 18.64 -7.19 -1.61
C THR A 3 17.17 -7.05 -2.01
N ARG A 4 16.39 -6.26 -1.27
CA ARG A 4 15.06 -5.84 -1.71
C ARG A 4 15.25 -5.21 -3.09
N THR A 5 14.53 -5.69 -4.10
CA THR A 5 14.39 -4.97 -5.36
C THR A 5 13.84 -3.60 -5.02
N LYS A 6 14.67 -2.56 -5.19
CA LYS A 6 14.30 -1.16 -4.90
C LYS A 6 13.13 -0.82 -5.84
N ALA A 7 11.93 -0.66 -5.28
CA ALA A 7 10.79 -0.20 -6.06
C ALA A 7 11.15 1.15 -6.70
N CYS A 8 10.76 1.36 -7.94
CA CYS A 8 10.91 2.66 -8.57
C CYS A 8 9.82 3.57 -8.00
N HIS A 9 10.21 4.49 -7.11
CA HIS A 9 9.31 5.52 -6.61
C HIS A 9 8.71 6.29 -7.79
N GLU A 10 7.41 6.57 -7.73
CA GLU A 10 6.73 7.34 -8.76
C GLU A 10 6.64 8.80 -8.36
N PHE A 11 7.03 9.72 -9.24
CA PHE A 11 6.92 11.15 -8.98
C PHE A 11 6.40 11.85 -10.22
N GLU A 12 5.58 12.86 -10.00
CA GLU A 12 5.22 13.82 -11.04
C GLU A 12 5.89 15.16 -10.70
N ILE A 13 6.68 15.70 -11.64
CA ILE A 13 7.42 16.96 -11.49
C ILE A 13 7.05 17.87 -12.66
N PHE A 14 6.68 19.10 -12.34
CA PHE A 14 6.31 20.13 -13.32
C PHE A 14 7.48 21.05 -13.64
N GLY A 15 7.54 21.50 -14.89
CA GLY A 15 8.61 22.30 -15.49
C GLY A 15 8.49 23.80 -15.26
N GLY A 16 7.50 24.25 -14.49
CA GLY A 16 7.30 25.66 -14.11
C GLY A 16 6.25 26.41 -14.94
N GLY A 17 5.55 25.72 -15.84
CA GLY A 17 4.35 26.22 -16.49
C GLY A 17 3.11 26.18 -15.58
N PRO A 18 1.93 26.58 -16.10
CA PRO A 18 0.69 26.51 -15.35
C PRO A 18 0.38 25.06 -14.94
N GLU A 19 0.25 24.82 -13.62
CA GLU A 19 0.05 23.49 -13.02
C GLU A 19 -1.04 22.67 -13.74
N ALA A 20 -2.19 23.30 -14.03
CA ALA A 20 -3.31 22.64 -14.69
C ALA A 20 -2.98 22.20 -16.13
N ALA A 21 -2.25 23.03 -16.88
CA ALA A 21 -1.86 22.71 -18.25
C ALA A 21 -0.81 21.60 -18.30
N GLU A 22 0.16 21.62 -17.38
CA GLU A 22 1.15 20.55 -17.26
C GLU A 22 0.50 19.24 -16.83
N SER A 23 -0.37 19.27 -15.82
CA SER A 23 -1.13 18.11 -15.35
C SER A 23 -1.93 17.47 -16.49
N GLU A 24 -2.62 18.29 -17.30
CA GLU A 24 -3.39 17.82 -18.46
C GLU A 24 -2.49 17.23 -19.55
N LEU A 25 -1.37 17.88 -19.84
CA LEU A 25 -0.40 17.38 -20.82
C LEU A 25 0.17 16.02 -20.40
N ARG A 26 0.54 15.86 -19.12
CA ARG A 26 1.07 14.62 -18.56
C ARG A 26 0.04 13.50 -18.58
N TRP A 27 -1.21 13.81 -18.23
CA TRP A 27 -2.33 12.88 -18.35
C TRP A 27 -2.52 12.40 -19.79
N ARG A 28 -2.56 13.30 -20.78
CA ARG A 28 -2.74 12.91 -22.20
C ARG A 28 -1.57 12.11 -22.75
N LYS A 29 -0.34 12.41 -22.32
CA LYS A 29 0.90 11.77 -22.80
C LYS A 29 1.34 10.58 -21.95
N CYS A 30 0.53 10.12 -21.00
CA CYS A 30 0.89 9.01 -20.13
C CYS A 30 1.09 7.72 -20.93
N THR A 31 2.30 7.15 -20.84
CA THR A 31 2.64 5.87 -21.47
C THR A 31 2.42 4.68 -20.53
N LYS A 32 2.36 4.90 -19.22
CA LYS A 32 2.17 3.84 -18.23
C LYS A 32 0.77 3.22 -18.30
N ASN A 33 -0.25 4.07 -18.41
CA ASN A 33 -1.65 3.65 -18.56
C ASN A 33 -2.30 4.40 -19.74
N PRO A 34 -2.03 3.99 -20.99
CA PRO A 34 -2.52 4.71 -22.17
C PRO A 34 -4.04 4.86 -22.17
N GLY A 35 -4.51 6.11 -22.21
CA GLY A 35 -5.94 6.44 -22.18
C GLY A 35 -6.63 6.24 -20.82
N HIS A 36 -5.92 5.79 -19.78
CA HIS A 36 -6.41 5.70 -18.40
C HIS A 36 -7.77 4.99 -18.25
N LYS A 37 -8.00 3.91 -19.00
CA LYS A 37 -9.29 3.22 -19.06
C LYS A 37 -9.76 2.67 -17.71
N ASP A 38 -8.82 2.32 -16.84
CA ASP A 38 -9.10 1.74 -15.52
C ASP A 38 -9.31 2.81 -14.42
N PHE A 39 -9.22 4.10 -14.77
CA PHE A 39 -9.34 5.21 -13.83
C PHE A 39 -10.75 5.79 -13.84
N ILE A 40 -11.50 5.53 -12.78
CA ILE A 40 -12.85 6.04 -12.55
C ILE A 40 -12.73 7.40 -11.87
N SER A 41 -13.45 8.43 -12.35
CA SER A 41 -13.44 9.71 -11.64
C SER A 41 -14.17 9.61 -10.29
N ALA A 42 -13.77 10.39 -9.29
CA ALA A 42 -14.46 10.40 -8.00
C ALA A 42 -15.93 10.78 -8.11
N LYS A 43 -16.26 11.72 -9.00
CA LYS A 43 -17.65 12.07 -9.32
C LYS A 43 -18.41 10.88 -9.89
N ASP A 44 -17.89 10.24 -10.94
CA ASP A 44 -18.51 9.07 -11.57
C ASP A 44 -18.67 7.91 -10.57
N PHE A 45 -17.65 7.67 -9.73
CA PHE A 45 -17.72 6.67 -8.66
C PHE A 45 -18.87 6.95 -7.68
N LYS A 46 -18.99 8.21 -7.21
CA LYS A 46 -20.05 8.65 -6.29
C LYS A 46 -21.44 8.56 -6.92
N ASP A 47 -21.57 8.95 -8.19
CA ASP A 47 -22.87 9.06 -8.86
C ASP A 47 -23.38 7.69 -9.35
N ASN A 48 -22.49 6.85 -9.87
CA ASN A 48 -22.89 5.64 -10.61
C ASN A 48 -22.57 4.33 -9.91
N TYR A 49 -21.57 4.28 -9.03
CA TYR A 49 -21.12 3.03 -8.40
C TYR A 49 -21.48 2.96 -6.92
N LEU A 50 -21.28 4.05 -6.20
CA LEU A 50 -21.59 4.13 -4.77
C LEU A 50 -23.06 3.80 -4.43
N PRO A 51 -24.07 4.21 -5.23
CA PRO A 51 -25.47 3.87 -4.95
C PRO A 51 -25.81 2.38 -5.18
N ARG A 52 -24.96 1.62 -5.89
CA ARG A 52 -25.16 0.19 -6.14
C ARG A 52 -24.75 -0.67 -4.95
N VAL A 53 -23.99 -0.09 -4.03
CA VAL A 53 -23.51 -0.74 -2.82
C VAL A 53 -24.70 -1.04 -1.90
N HIS A 54 -24.88 -2.30 -1.54
CA HIS A 54 -26.07 -2.78 -0.81
C HIS A 54 -26.30 -2.16 0.58
N THR A 55 -25.27 -1.58 1.22
CA THR A 55 -25.40 -1.03 2.57
C THR A 55 -25.01 0.44 2.63
N ASN A 56 -25.85 1.25 3.29
CA ASN A 56 -25.58 2.67 3.55
C ASN A 56 -24.23 2.89 4.25
N LYS A 57 -23.79 1.91 5.04
CA LYS A 57 -22.54 1.97 5.78
C LYS A 57 -21.31 1.79 4.88
N LEU A 58 -21.31 0.78 4.02
CA LEU A 58 -20.25 0.58 3.03
C LEU A 58 -20.18 1.78 2.07
N CYS A 59 -21.33 2.29 1.65
CA CYS A 59 -21.44 3.55 0.91
C CYS A 59 -20.79 4.72 1.67
N GLY A 60 -21.13 4.92 2.94
CA GLY A 60 -20.51 5.94 3.79
C GLY A 60 -19.00 5.78 3.95
N ARG A 61 -18.50 4.55 4.08
CA ARG A 61 -17.08 4.25 4.26
C ARG A 61 -16.26 4.46 2.98
N LEU A 62 -16.78 4.07 1.81
CA LEU A 62 -16.18 4.36 0.51
C LEU A 62 -16.22 5.86 0.19
N GLY A 63 -17.34 6.53 0.51
CA GLY A 63 -17.43 8.00 0.43
C GLY A 63 -16.39 8.69 1.31
N ALA A 64 -16.19 8.19 2.54
CA ALA A 64 -15.16 8.69 3.45
C ALA A 64 -13.74 8.46 2.93
N ALA A 65 -13.44 7.31 2.34
CA ALA A 65 -12.14 7.05 1.72
C ALA A 65 -11.83 8.09 0.63
N ILE A 66 -12.84 8.46 -0.16
CA ILE A 66 -12.74 9.49 -1.19
C ILE A 66 -12.56 10.88 -0.60
N ASP A 67 -13.31 11.23 0.44
CA ASP A 67 -13.27 12.56 1.07
C ASP A 67 -12.00 12.80 1.91
N LEU A 68 -11.43 11.74 2.49
CA LEU A 68 -10.18 11.81 3.28
C LEU A 68 -8.92 11.74 2.41
N THR A 69 -9.03 11.38 1.13
CA THR A 69 -7.91 11.40 0.18
C THR A 69 -7.69 12.83 -0.33
N VAL A 70 -6.44 13.28 -0.32
CA VAL A 70 -6.05 14.66 -0.63
C VAL A 70 -4.96 14.73 -1.69
N ARG A 71 -4.89 15.85 -2.40
CA ARG A 71 -3.80 16.16 -3.33
C ARG A 71 -2.71 16.92 -2.61
N LEU A 72 -1.46 16.55 -2.85
CA LEU A 72 -0.29 17.23 -2.33
C LEU A 72 0.41 17.99 -3.45
N ARG A 73 0.72 19.27 -3.19
CA ARG A 73 1.57 20.11 -4.04
C ARG A 73 2.77 20.55 -3.22
N VAL A 74 3.93 19.99 -3.53
CA VAL A 74 5.16 20.28 -2.80
C VAL A 74 6.06 21.14 -3.67
N SER A 75 6.36 22.35 -3.22
CA SER A 75 7.06 23.36 -4.03
C SER A 75 8.51 23.60 -3.61
N TRP A 76 9.08 22.75 -2.74
CA TRP A 76 10.47 22.85 -2.29
C TRP A 76 11.08 21.47 -2.14
N THR A 77 12.30 21.27 -2.65
CA THR A 77 13.06 20.05 -2.41
C THR A 77 14.17 20.34 -1.42
N SER A 78 14.13 19.65 -0.29
CA SER A 78 15.06 19.85 0.82
C SER A 78 16.52 19.57 0.40
N PRO A 79 17.48 20.46 0.73
CA PRO A 79 18.90 20.22 0.55
C PRO A 79 19.45 19.01 1.33
N GLN A 80 18.70 18.52 2.33
CA GLN A 80 19.10 17.42 3.22
C GLN A 80 18.67 16.03 2.71
N ARG A 81 18.07 15.91 1.51
CA ARG A 81 17.84 14.60 0.87
C ARG A 81 19.17 13.88 0.64
N SER A 82 19.24 12.55 0.78
CA SER A 82 20.49 11.78 0.56
C SER A 82 20.84 11.65 -0.93
N ASP A 83 22.11 11.33 -1.26
CA ASP A 83 22.55 11.20 -2.67
C ASP A 83 21.91 10.01 -3.38
N GLU A 84 21.44 9.01 -2.62
CA GLU A 84 20.70 7.87 -3.16
C GLU A 84 19.20 8.13 -3.38
N ASP A 85 18.71 9.31 -2.97
CA ASP A 85 17.34 9.76 -3.21
C ASP A 85 17.14 10.11 -4.69
N SER A 86 15.99 9.72 -5.25
CA SER A 86 15.65 9.96 -6.65
C SER A 86 15.42 11.43 -6.99
N LEU A 87 15.27 12.30 -6.00
CA LEU A 87 15.14 13.76 -6.15
C LEU A 87 16.41 14.51 -5.71
N SER A 88 17.55 13.82 -5.53
CA SER A 88 18.82 14.41 -5.10
C SER A 88 19.31 15.52 -6.05
N ASN A 89 19.06 15.40 -7.35
CA ASN A 89 19.38 16.41 -8.36
C ASN A 89 18.50 17.67 -8.30
N LEU A 90 17.40 17.64 -7.54
CA LEU A 90 16.47 18.75 -7.39
C LEU A 90 16.62 19.49 -6.06
N ARG A 91 17.58 19.12 -5.21
CA ARG A 91 17.84 19.79 -3.92
C ARG A 91 17.94 21.31 -4.06
N GLY A 92 17.28 22.02 -3.16
CA GLY A 92 17.25 23.48 -3.15
C GLY A 92 16.44 24.12 -4.30
N SER A 93 15.75 23.31 -5.12
CA SER A 93 14.89 23.83 -6.18
C SER A 93 13.45 24.01 -5.71
N ASN A 94 12.75 24.93 -6.40
CA ASN A 94 11.32 25.16 -6.25
C ASN A 94 10.47 24.38 -7.27
N ALA A 95 11.01 23.29 -7.83
CA ALA A 95 10.27 22.47 -8.78
C ALA A 95 9.04 21.86 -8.09
N ILE A 96 7.85 22.14 -8.63
CA ILE A 96 6.59 21.65 -8.07
C ILE A 96 6.50 20.16 -8.36
N ARG A 97 6.25 19.37 -7.32
CA ARG A 97 5.92 17.95 -7.42
C ARG A 97 4.54 17.66 -6.87
N MET A 98 3.89 16.68 -7.48
CA MET A 98 2.55 16.24 -7.10
C MET A 98 2.63 14.91 -6.37
N GLY A 99 1.73 14.75 -5.40
CA GLY A 99 1.51 13.49 -4.71
C GLY A 99 0.08 13.36 -4.20
N THR A 100 -0.18 12.26 -3.55
CA THR A 100 -1.44 11.98 -2.87
C THR A 100 -1.17 11.82 -1.37
N GLY A 101 -2.15 12.14 -0.53
CA GLY A 101 -2.13 11.79 0.88
C GLY A 101 -3.49 11.31 1.38
N PHE A 102 -3.53 10.84 2.62
CA PHE A 102 -4.73 10.37 3.29
C PHE A 102 -4.83 10.94 4.70
N ILE A 103 -5.94 11.60 5.02
CA ILE A 103 -6.19 12.12 6.36
C ILE A 103 -6.55 10.96 7.29
N HIS A 104 -5.57 10.50 8.06
CA HIS A 104 -5.78 9.38 8.97
C HIS A 104 -6.09 9.82 10.39
N ASN A 105 -5.80 11.08 10.75
CA ASN A 105 -5.92 11.57 12.11
C ASN A 105 -6.37 13.02 12.18
N VAL A 106 -7.35 13.31 13.03
CA VAL A 106 -7.80 14.65 13.39
C VAL A 106 -7.48 14.83 14.86
N LYS A 107 -6.60 15.78 15.16
CA LYS A 107 -6.30 16.18 16.52
C LYS A 107 -7.40 17.11 17.02
N GLY A 108 -7.56 17.16 18.34
CA GLY A 108 -8.48 18.10 18.98
C GLY A 108 -8.12 19.55 18.68
N THR A 109 -8.95 20.47 19.17
CA THR A 109 -8.66 21.90 19.13
C THR A 109 -7.46 22.22 19.99
N VAL A 110 -6.58 23.08 19.48
CA VAL A 110 -5.58 23.75 20.29
C VAL A 110 -6.10 25.16 20.55
N SER A 111 -6.30 25.48 21.82
CA SER A 111 -6.60 26.83 22.30
C SER A 111 -5.37 27.40 22.98
N ASN A 112 -5.27 28.73 23.00
CA ASN A 112 -4.23 29.48 23.74
C ASN A 112 -2.78 29.35 23.22
N GLU A 113 -2.57 28.85 22.00
CA GLU A 113 -1.28 28.94 21.31
C GLU A 113 -1.35 30.04 20.22
N PRO A 114 -0.27 30.84 20.03
CA PRO A 114 -0.16 31.72 18.87
C PRO A 114 -0.29 30.92 17.57
N CYS A 115 -0.92 31.49 16.53
CA CYS A 115 -1.03 30.81 15.24
C CYS A 115 0.40 30.59 14.73
N PRO A 116 0.81 29.36 14.42
CA PRO A 116 2.12 29.10 13.85
C PRO A 116 2.27 29.76 12.47
N GLY A 117 1.15 30.01 11.79
CA GLY A 117 1.05 30.71 10.51
C GLY A 117 0.79 32.21 10.68
N ASN A 118 1.43 33.00 9.84
CA ASN A 118 1.48 34.47 9.90
C ASN A 118 0.32 35.27 9.24
N PRO A 119 -0.92 34.79 9.01
CA PRO A 119 -1.99 35.68 8.53
C PRO A 119 -3.03 36.06 9.60
N CYS A 120 -2.93 35.56 10.82
CA CYS A 120 -3.77 36.06 11.91
C CYS A 120 -3.09 37.34 12.42
N ASP A 121 -3.59 38.53 12.05
CA ASP A 121 -3.04 39.88 12.31
C ASP A 121 -2.92 40.25 13.81
N GLY A 122 -2.43 39.36 14.66
CA GLY A 122 -2.36 39.53 16.11
C GLY A 122 -3.70 39.40 16.83
N GLU A 123 -4.81 39.16 16.12
CA GLU A 123 -6.09 38.88 16.77
C GLU A 123 -6.06 37.53 17.49
N ILE A 124 -6.54 37.52 18.74
CA ILE A 124 -6.64 36.32 19.58
C ILE A 124 -7.43 35.25 18.82
N ILE A 125 -6.73 34.18 18.46
CA ILE A 125 -7.28 33.11 17.62
C ILE A 125 -8.35 32.36 18.40
N ARG A 126 -9.54 32.28 17.79
CA ARG A 126 -10.75 31.73 18.41
C ARG A 126 -10.74 30.19 18.54
N LYS A 127 -9.98 29.47 17.71
CA LYS A 127 -9.71 28.01 17.75
C LYS A 127 -8.81 27.63 16.55
N VAL A 128 -7.88 26.70 16.76
CA VAL A 128 -7.13 26.04 15.67
C VAL A 128 -7.38 24.54 15.74
N TRP A 129 -7.64 23.93 14.59
CA TRP A 129 -7.74 22.48 14.47
C TRP A 129 -6.53 21.95 13.72
N ARG A 130 -6.02 20.80 14.19
CA ARG A 130 -4.89 20.12 13.57
C ARG A 130 -5.31 18.75 13.08
N PHE A 131 -4.75 18.29 11.97
CA PHE A 131 -4.96 16.93 11.46
C PHE A 131 -3.69 16.44 10.76
N GLU A 132 -3.56 15.14 10.61
CA GLU A 132 -2.39 14.48 10.02
C GLU A 132 -2.77 13.84 8.70
N VAL A 133 -1.98 14.15 7.68
CA VAL A 133 -2.07 13.59 6.34
C VAL A 133 -0.91 12.62 6.14
N ARG A 134 -1.21 11.34 5.99
CA ARG A 134 -0.21 10.32 5.66
C ARG A 134 0.07 10.32 4.16
N THR A 135 1.34 10.22 3.80
CA THR A 135 1.81 10.14 2.41
C THR A 135 3.10 9.32 2.35
N ALA A 136 3.72 9.22 1.17
CA ALA A 136 5.02 8.59 1.01
C ALA A 136 6.15 9.57 1.39
N GLN A 137 7.19 9.07 2.06
CA GLN A 137 8.31 9.90 2.52
C GLN A 137 9.08 10.51 1.35
N HIS A 138 9.19 9.82 0.22
CA HIS A 138 9.83 10.40 -0.94
C HIS A 138 9.06 11.60 -1.51
N VAL A 139 7.73 11.71 -1.27
CA VAL A 139 6.91 12.87 -1.68
C VAL A 139 7.21 14.05 -0.77
N VAL A 140 7.13 13.86 0.56
CA VAL A 140 7.49 14.86 1.57
C VAL A 140 8.52 14.27 2.53
N TYR A 141 9.76 14.72 2.39
CA TYR A 141 10.91 14.13 3.06
C TYR A 141 11.08 14.61 4.50
N ASN A 142 10.89 15.91 4.74
CA ASN A 142 11.11 16.51 6.06
C ASN A 142 10.23 17.74 6.30
N THR A 143 10.45 18.39 7.45
CA THR A 143 9.67 19.57 7.88
C THR A 143 9.83 20.77 6.96
N GLU A 144 10.98 20.97 6.31
CA GLU A 144 11.14 22.07 5.36
C GLU A 144 10.22 21.90 4.16
N GLU A 145 10.17 20.69 3.58
CA GLU A 145 9.26 20.38 2.49
C GLU A 145 7.79 20.45 2.93
N ALA A 146 7.48 19.93 4.12
CA ALA A 146 6.12 19.95 4.67
C ALA A 146 5.58 21.38 4.81
N LYS A 147 6.39 22.34 5.28
CA LYS A 147 5.99 23.75 5.42
C LYS A 147 5.63 24.42 4.09
N THR A 148 6.21 23.95 3.00
CA THR A 148 5.92 24.44 1.64
C THR A 148 4.84 23.63 0.93
N THR A 149 4.36 22.55 1.56
CA THR A 149 3.35 21.68 0.96
C THR A 149 1.97 22.30 1.11
N ARG A 150 1.25 22.40 -0.01
CA ARG A 150 -0.19 22.68 -0.02
C ARG A 150 -0.96 21.37 -0.14
N VAL A 151 -2.01 21.24 0.66
CA VAL A 151 -2.89 20.08 0.70
C VAL A 151 -4.26 20.50 0.21
N ASP A 152 -4.67 20.01 -0.96
CA ASP A 152 -5.98 20.30 -1.53
C ASP A 152 -6.95 19.17 -1.20
N LEU A 153 -8.02 19.50 -0.48
CA LEU A 153 -9.10 18.61 -0.09
C LEU A 153 -10.27 18.75 -1.07
N PHE A 154 -11.01 17.66 -1.26
CA PHE A 154 -12.25 17.60 -2.05
C PHE A 154 -12.10 17.99 -3.54
N TYR A 155 -10.93 17.72 -4.11
CA TYR A 155 -10.70 17.92 -5.54
C TYR A 155 -11.16 16.69 -6.34
N ASP A 156 -12.47 16.56 -6.49
CA ASP A 156 -13.14 15.36 -7.02
C ASP A 156 -13.24 15.39 -8.56
N ASP A 157 -13.39 16.57 -9.13
CA ASP A 157 -13.46 16.83 -10.57
C ASP A 157 -12.97 18.26 -10.89
N ASP A 158 -12.94 18.62 -12.17
CA ASP A 158 -12.50 19.95 -12.60
C ASP A 158 -13.49 21.08 -12.29
N SER A 159 -14.78 20.79 -12.13
CA SER A 159 -15.78 21.81 -11.74
C SER A 159 -15.56 22.30 -10.31
N CYS A 160 -14.97 21.47 -9.44
CA CYS A 160 -14.60 21.86 -8.08
C CYS A 160 -13.71 23.11 -8.01
N LYS A 161 -12.92 23.40 -9.07
CA LYS A 161 -12.07 24.61 -9.15
C LYS A 161 -12.90 25.88 -9.28
N LEU A 162 -14.02 25.84 -10.00
CA LEU A 162 -14.86 26.99 -10.28
C LEU A 162 -15.76 27.33 -9.09
N ASP A 163 -16.21 26.30 -8.37
CA ASP A 163 -17.21 26.43 -7.31
C ASP A 163 -16.60 26.71 -5.92
N GLY A 164 -15.28 26.87 -5.82
CA GLY A 164 -14.59 27.07 -4.53
C GLY A 164 -14.72 25.88 -3.58
N MET A 165 -15.04 24.70 -4.11
CA MET A 165 -15.24 23.46 -3.36
C MET A 165 -13.92 22.88 -2.85
N ILE A 166 -12.84 23.14 -3.59
CA ILE A 166 -11.50 22.76 -3.16
C ILE A 166 -11.11 23.59 -1.94
N LYS A 167 -10.80 22.91 -0.84
CA LYS A 167 -10.25 23.54 0.36
C LYS A 167 -8.77 23.27 0.41
N THR A 168 -7.94 24.32 0.44
CA THR A 168 -6.49 24.19 0.53
C THR A 168 -6.01 24.55 1.92
N VAL A 169 -5.22 23.66 2.53
CA VAL A 169 -4.51 23.93 3.79
C VAL A 169 -3.00 23.82 3.58
N SER A 170 -2.23 24.32 4.55
CA SER A 170 -0.77 24.23 4.53
C SER A 170 -0.29 23.12 5.45
N GLY A 171 0.78 22.44 5.04
CA GLY A 171 1.55 21.62 5.97
C GLY A 171 2.32 22.50 6.97
N LEU A 172 2.40 22.05 8.22
CA LEU A 172 3.11 22.72 9.31
C LEU A 172 4.44 22.05 9.61
N LYS A 173 4.45 20.72 9.67
CA LYS A 173 5.67 19.92 9.87
C LYS A 173 5.49 18.48 9.42
N ALA A 174 6.61 17.84 9.07
CA ALA A 174 6.66 16.40 8.92
C ALA A 174 6.81 15.76 10.32
N ILE A 175 6.08 14.68 10.55
CA ILE A 175 6.18 13.83 11.72
C ILE A 175 6.89 12.57 11.25
N PRO A 176 8.16 12.36 11.64
CA PRO A 176 8.85 11.12 11.32
C PRO A 176 8.16 9.98 12.07
N TYR A 177 7.64 9.00 11.33
CA TYR A 177 6.97 7.84 11.91
C TYR A 177 7.92 6.62 11.90
N HIS A 178 8.39 6.22 10.71
CA HIS A 178 9.30 5.09 10.53
C HIS A 178 10.25 5.36 9.35
N PRO A 179 11.50 5.77 9.58
CA PRO A 179 12.42 6.16 8.48
C PRO A 179 12.85 4.97 7.60
N ASP A 180 12.64 3.74 8.06
CA ASP A 180 12.83 2.51 7.30
C ASP A 180 11.66 2.19 6.36
N ARG A 181 10.57 2.94 6.48
CA ARG A 181 9.37 2.83 5.66
C ARG A 181 9.22 4.13 4.90
N ASP A 182 8.88 4.04 3.63
CA ASP A 182 8.65 5.20 2.79
C ASP A 182 7.30 5.87 3.12
N ILE A 183 7.12 6.28 4.38
CA ILE A 183 5.90 6.84 4.96
C ILE A 183 6.25 8.12 5.73
N CYS A 184 5.49 9.18 5.48
CA CYS A 184 5.57 10.44 6.21
C CYS A 184 4.17 10.90 6.59
N ASP A 185 4.01 11.38 7.83
CA ASP A 185 2.79 12.06 8.26
C ASP A 185 3.03 13.57 8.29
N ILE A 186 2.18 14.34 7.63
CA ILE A 186 2.23 15.80 7.58
C ILE A 186 1.19 16.34 8.54
N LEU A 187 1.63 17.10 9.56
CA LEU A 187 0.72 17.85 10.40
C LEU A 187 0.21 19.08 9.63
N CYS A 188 -1.10 19.21 9.48
CA CYS A 188 -1.78 20.34 8.86
C CYS A 188 -2.62 21.08 9.91
N GLU A 189 -2.92 22.33 9.63
CA GLU A 189 -3.79 23.17 10.48
C GLU A 189 -4.82 23.95 9.67
N THR A 190 -5.94 24.25 10.30
CA THR A 190 -7.00 25.09 9.73
C THR A 190 -7.78 25.80 10.84
N HIS A 191 -8.39 26.92 10.47
CA HIS A 191 -9.35 27.68 11.28
C HIS A 191 -10.80 27.48 10.80
N ASP A 192 -11.01 26.73 9.73
CA ASP A 192 -12.33 26.44 9.17
C ASP A 192 -12.97 25.29 9.96
N GLU A 193 -13.88 25.64 10.88
CA GLU A 193 -14.61 24.67 11.70
C GLU A 193 -15.48 23.74 10.84
N ALA A 194 -16.12 24.26 9.80
CA ALA A 194 -16.98 23.48 8.90
C ALA A 194 -16.15 22.43 8.13
N LEU A 195 -14.95 22.80 7.68
CA LEU A 195 -13.99 21.88 7.08
C LEU A 195 -13.65 20.72 8.03
N VAL A 196 -13.34 21.03 9.28
CA VAL A 196 -12.92 20.01 10.25
C VAL A 196 -14.08 19.10 10.65
N GLU A 197 -15.28 19.64 10.81
CA GLU A 197 -16.46 18.81 11.08
C GLU A 197 -16.78 17.88 9.92
N ARG A 198 -16.58 18.31 8.67
CA ARG A 198 -16.66 17.42 7.50
C ARG A 198 -15.61 16.31 7.56
N ILE A 199 -14.35 16.63 7.86
CA ILE A 199 -13.27 15.64 8.01
C ILE A 199 -13.57 14.66 9.14
N LYS A 200 -14.02 15.14 10.32
CA LYS A 200 -14.41 14.30 11.45
C LYS A 200 -15.57 13.39 11.09
N SER A 201 -16.56 13.90 10.36
CA SER A 201 -17.70 13.11 9.88
C SER A 201 -17.24 11.97 8.96
N ALA A 202 -16.44 12.29 7.94
CA ALA A 202 -15.84 11.29 7.06
C ALA A 202 -15.01 10.27 7.85
N ARG A 203 -14.20 10.73 8.81
CA ARG A 203 -13.40 9.84 9.65
C ARG A 203 -14.24 8.93 10.55
N ARG A 204 -15.36 9.42 11.11
CA ARG A 204 -16.31 8.57 11.83
C ARG A 204 -16.86 7.50 10.89
N CYS A 205 -17.36 7.87 9.70
CA CYS A 205 -17.81 6.88 8.71
C CYS A 205 -16.72 5.88 8.32
N TRP A 206 -15.45 6.30 8.28
CA TRP A 206 -14.32 5.41 8.03
C TRP A 206 -14.07 4.41 9.16
N LEU A 207 -14.30 4.81 10.42
CA LEU A 207 -14.04 4.02 11.63
C LEU A 207 -15.27 3.27 12.17
N ASP A 208 -16.50 3.61 11.76
CA ASP A 208 -17.76 3.13 12.35
C ASP A 208 -17.97 1.60 12.22
N GLU A 209 -17.15 0.90 11.44
CA GLU A 209 -17.16 -0.56 11.30
C GLU A 209 -15.76 -1.17 11.42
N GLU A 210 -15.04 -0.76 12.47
CA GLU A 210 -13.84 -1.44 12.95
C GLU A 210 -14.07 -2.96 13.05
N GLY A 211 -13.47 -3.71 12.12
CA GLY A 211 -13.47 -5.18 12.15
C GLY A 211 -14.26 -5.88 11.04
N LYS A 212 -15.04 -5.17 10.21
CA LYS A 212 -15.77 -5.80 9.09
C LYS A 212 -15.13 -5.51 7.74
N CYS A 213 -14.88 -6.59 6.99
CA CYS A 213 -14.44 -6.52 5.60
C CYS A 213 -15.42 -5.70 4.76
N LEU A 214 -14.86 -4.78 3.97
CA LEU A 214 -15.63 -4.03 2.98
C LEU A 214 -15.93 -5.01 1.84
N ASP A 215 -17.15 -5.53 1.85
CA ASP A 215 -17.63 -6.40 0.79
C ASP A 215 -17.86 -5.60 -0.49
N LEU A 216 -16.86 -5.59 -1.36
CA LEU A 216 -16.94 -4.93 -2.65
C LEU A 216 -17.62 -5.79 -3.73
N SER A 217 -18.16 -6.97 -3.41
CA SER A 217 -18.77 -7.86 -4.40
C SER A 217 -19.96 -7.23 -5.14
N GLY A 218 -20.63 -6.24 -4.52
CA GLY A 218 -21.70 -5.47 -5.15
C GLY A 218 -21.21 -4.40 -6.15
N LEU A 219 -19.89 -4.19 -6.27
CA LEU A 219 -19.31 -3.38 -7.33
C LEU A 219 -18.96 -4.28 -8.50
N ASP A 220 -19.69 -4.14 -9.61
CA ASP A 220 -19.41 -4.82 -10.90
C ASP A 220 -18.03 -4.47 -11.50
N LEU A 221 -17.25 -3.67 -10.79
CA LEU A 221 -15.88 -3.26 -11.11
C LEU A 221 -14.84 -4.29 -10.70
N LEU A 222 -15.16 -5.14 -9.72
CA LEU A 222 -14.19 -6.11 -9.25
C LEU A 222 -14.08 -7.27 -10.22
N PRO A 223 -12.85 -7.69 -10.57
CA PRO A 223 -12.68 -8.92 -11.29
C PRO A 223 -13.15 -10.09 -10.39
N PRO A 224 -13.57 -11.23 -10.98
CA PRO A 224 -14.04 -12.37 -10.21
C PRO A 224 -12.99 -12.81 -9.19
N TYR A 225 -13.45 -13.22 -8.00
CA TYR A 225 -12.58 -13.59 -6.88
C TYR A 225 -11.46 -14.55 -7.32
N GLU A 226 -10.22 -14.14 -7.08
CA GLU A 226 -9.03 -14.97 -7.30
C GLU A 226 -8.52 -15.50 -5.95
N ARG A 227 -8.46 -16.83 -5.79
CA ARG A 227 -7.97 -17.44 -4.55
C ARG A 227 -6.56 -16.92 -4.22
N GLY A 228 -6.39 -16.37 -3.02
CA GLY A 228 -5.10 -15.87 -2.52
C GLY A 228 -4.75 -14.45 -2.98
N ARG A 229 -5.69 -13.70 -3.53
CA ARG A 229 -5.58 -12.26 -3.74
C ARG A 229 -6.87 -11.60 -3.30
N ASP A 230 -6.79 -10.51 -2.55
CA ASP A 230 -7.99 -9.80 -2.14
C ASP A 230 -8.17 -8.52 -2.94
N PRO A 231 -9.42 -8.08 -3.14
CA PRO A 231 -9.70 -6.83 -3.82
C PRO A 231 -8.96 -5.67 -3.17
N THR A 232 -8.46 -4.78 -4.02
CA THR A 232 -7.71 -3.59 -3.63
C THR A 232 -8.30 -2.39 -4.35
N LEU A 233 -8.49 -1.30 -3.61
CA LEU A 233 -8.97 -0.02 -4.14
C LEU A 233 -7.98 1.07 -3.77
N ILE A 234 -7.65 1.90 -4.75
CA ILE A 234 -6.76 3.05 -4.58
C ILE A 234 -7.52 4.28 -4.97
N VAL A 235 -7.49 5.29 -4.11
CA VAL A 235 -7.97 6.64 -4.42
C VAL A 235 -6.74 7.52 -4.53
N SER A 236 -6.55 8.20 -5.67
CA SER A 236 -5.33 8.99 -5.88
C SER A 236 -5.52 10.19 -6.81
N HIS A 237 -4.48 11.02 -6.90
CA HIS A 237 -4.37 12.17 -7.82
C HIS A 237 -3.30 11.93 -8.91
N PRO A 238 -3.54 10.98 -9.84
CA PRO A 238 -2.60 10.68 -10.91
C PRO A 238 -2.30 11.93 -11.75
N HIS A 239 -1.03 12.21 -12.01
CA HIS A 239 -0.53 13.39 -12.72
C HIS A 239 -0.97 14.73 -12.11
N GLY A 240 -1.43 14.75 -10.86
CA GLY A 240 -2.01 15.95 -10.22
C GLY A 240 -3.46 16.25 -10.62
N GLN A 241 -4.12 15.34 -11.34
CA GLN A 241 -5.51 15.44 -11.80
C GLN A 241 -6.53 15.34 -10.64
N PRO A 242 -7.82 15.64 -10.88
CA PRO A 242 -8.87 15.37 -9.90
C PRO A 242 -8.90 13.89 -9.49
N LYS A 243 -9.44 13.59 -8.31
CA LYS A 243 -9.40 12.25 -7.72
C LYS A 243 -9.87 11.18 -8.68
N LYS A 244 -9.07 10.11 -8.79
CA LYS A 244 -9.39 8.90 -9.53
C LYS A 244 -9.39 7.70 -8.60
N ILE A 245 -10.26 6.75 -8.91
CA ILE A 245 -10.38 5.47 -8.24
C ILE A 245 -9.96 4.40 -9.23
N THR A 246 -9.10 3.50 -8.77
CA THR A 246 -8.71 2.30 -9.51
C THR A 246 -8.92 1.09 -8.62
N VAL A 247 -9.39 0.00 -9.20
CA VAL A 247 -9.58 -1.27 -8.50
C VAL A 247 -8.65 -2.34 -9.07
N GLY A 248 -8.35 -3.34 -8.27
CA GLY A 248 -7.56 -4.48 -8.68
C GLY A 248 -7.48 -5.51 -7.56
N PHE A 249 -6.40 -6.24 -7.54
CA PHE A 249 -6.09 -7.26 -6.55
C PHE A 249 -4.76 -6.97 -5.88
N GLY A 250 -4.68 -7.31 -4.61
CA GLY A 250 -3.50 -7.18 -3.78
C GLY A 250 -3.25 -8.45 -2.97
N LYS A 251 -2.00 -8.61 -2.55
CA LYS A 251 -1.58 -9.59 -1.57
C LYS A 251 -0.55 -8.97 -0.63
N VAL A 252 -0.56 -9.36 0.63
CA VAL A 252 0.54 -9.04 1.55
C VAL A 252 1.68 -10.01 1.30
N GLU A 253 2.87 -9.47 1.01
CA GLU A 253 4.09 -10.28 0.92
C GLU A 253 4.80 -10.35 2.27
N ASN A 254 4.98 -9.20 2.91
CA ASN A 254 5.60 -9.11 4.23
C ASN A 254 5.09 -7.84 4.90
N PHE A 255 4.08 -7.96 5.76
CA PHE A 255 3.39 -6.83 6.38
C PHE A 255 4.39 -5.77 6.89
N PRO A 256 4.22 -4.48 6.57
CA PRO A 256 3.08 -3.84 5.90
C PRO A 256 3.20 -3.73 4.36
N VAL A 257 4.09 -4.49 3.71
CA VAL A 257 4.28 -4.44 2.25
C VAL A 257 3.17 -5.17 1.53
N VAL A 258 2.40 -4.41 0.74
CA VAL A 258 1.34 -4.90 -0.15
C VAL A 258 1.82 -4.79 -1.60
N VAL A 259 1.63 -5.86 -2.36
CA VAL A 259 1.82 -5.85 -3.82
C VAL A 259 0.46 -5.99 -4.46
N TYR A 260 0.16 -5.14 -5.43
CA TYR A 260 -1.14 -5.10 -6.10
C TYR A 260 -0.99 -4.78 -7.58
N ASN A 261 -2.08 -4.96 -8.34
CA ASN A 261 -2.15 -4.65 -9.77
C ASN A 261 -3.13 -3.51 -10.12
N ALA A 262 -3.81 -2.91 -9.14
CA ALA A 262 -4.59 -1.69 -9.35
C ALA A 262 -3.71 -0.59 -10.00
N ALA A 263 -4.25 0.06 -11.04
CA ALA A 263 -3.48 1.00 -11.84
C ALA A 263 -3.08 2.25 -11.04
N THR A 264 -1.85 2.72 -11.23
CA THR A 264 -1.34 3.96 -10.63
C THR A 264 -0.53 4.73 -11.66
N CYS A 265 -0.33 6.02 -11.44
CA CYS A 265 0.54 6.86 -12.28
C CYS A 265 1.48 7.70 -11.38
N PRO A 266 2.52 8.33 -11.95
CA PRO A 266 3.14 9.51 -11.35
C PRO A 266 2.10 10.43 -10.69
N GLY A 267 2.36 10.91 -9.46
CA GLY A 267 1.38 11.68 -8.67
C GLY A 267 0.46 10.83 -7.78
N SER A 268 0.33 9.53 -8.03
CA SER A 268 -0.39 8.60 -7.13
C SER A 268 0.41 8.23 -5.87
N SER A 269 1.71 8.54 -5.79
CA SER A 269 2.51 8.21 -4.61
C SER A 269 1.97 8.88 -3.35
N GLY A 270 1.96 8.12 -2.26
CA GLY A 270 1.31 8.46 -1.00
C GLY A 270 -0.18 8.15 -0.95
N ALA A 271 -0.79 7.67 -2.04
CA ALA A 271 -2.20 7.27 -2.06
C ALA A 271 -2.47 6.10 -1.10
N PRO A 272 -3.59 6.12 -0.37
CA PRO A 272 -3.97 4.99 0.46
C PRO A 272 -4.27 3.76 -0.41
N VAL A 273 -3.74 2.61 0.02
CA VAL A 273 -4.06 1.32 -0.57
C VAL A 273 -5.05 0.63 0.35
N PHE A 274 -6.32 0.65 -0.04
CA PHE A 274 -7.37 -0.03 0.72
C PHE A 274 -7.43 -1.47 0.28
N TRP A 275 -7.21 -2.36 1.24
CA TRP A 275 -7.22 -3.80 1.02
C TRP A 275 -8.41 -4.41 1.77
N PHE A 276 -9.12 -5.30 1.10
CA PHE A 276 -10.36 -5.88 1.59
C PHE A 276 -10.13 -7.35 1.89
N ASP A 277 -9.38 -7.58 2.95
CA ASP A 277 -8.94 -8.90 3.39
C ASP A 277 -10.13 -9.78 3.81
N THR A 278 -10.14 -11.01 3.31
CA THR A 278 -11.06 -12.07 3.73
C THR A 278 -10.63 -12.78 5.03
N HIS A 279 -9.42 -12.51 5.55
CA HIS A 279 -8.83 -13.15 6.73
C HIS A 279 -8.85 -12.25 7.99
N PRO A 280 -9.65 -12.59 9.03
CA PRO A 280 -9.81 -11.77 10.24
C PRO A 280 -8.54 -11.50 11.05
N GLU A 281 -7.49 -12.31 10.89
CA GLU A 281 -6.30 -12.30 11.76
C GLU A 281 -5.38 -11.09 11.52
N VAL A 282 -5.39 -10.50 10.32
CA VAL A 282 -4.51 -9.37 9.95
C VAL A 282 -5.15 -8.00 10.24
N TRP A 283 -6.47 -7.99 10.50
CA TRP A 283 -7.28 -6.78 10.65
C TRP A 283 -6.81 -5.84 11.77
N GLY A 284 -6.32 -6.39 12.88
CA GLY A 284 -5.86 -5.59 14.00
C GLY A 284 -4.67 -4.69 13.68
N LEU A 285 -3.81 -5.09 12.74
CA LEU A 285 -2.57 -4.36 12.39
C LEU A 285 -2.79 -3.32 11.28
N LEU A 286 -3.62 -3.63 10.27
CA LEU A 286 -3.98 -2.69 9.20
C LEU A 286 -4.76 -1.48 9.74
N ARG A 287 -5.43 -1.63 10.89
CA ARG A 287 -6.18 -0.57 11.57
C ARG A 287 -5.34 0.67 11.89
N TRP A 288 -4.05 0.50 12.18
CA TRP A 288 -3.16 1.59 12.59
C TRP A 288 -2.32 2.14 11.45
N VAL A 289 -2.14 1.35 10.39
CA VAL A 289 -1.23 1.69 9.29
C VAL A 289 -1.88 1.34 7.95
N THR A 290 -2.70 2.25 7.43
CA THR A 290 -3.11 2.21 6.02
C THR A 290 -1.83 2.26 5.16
N PRO A 291 -1.53 1.21 4.38
CA PRO A 291 -0.40 1.23 3.47
C PRO A 291 -0.58 2.36 2.46
N VAL A 292 0.53 2.97 2.05
CA VAL A 292 0.54 3.98 0.99
C VAL A 292 1.25 3.46 -0.24
N HIS A 293 0.79 3.86 -1.41
CA HIS A 293 1.49 3.61 -2.66
C HIS A 293 2.85 4.31 -2.62
N SER A 294 3.92 3.55 -2.76
CA SER A 294 5.29 4.07 -2.78
C SER A 294 5.87 4.07 -4.19
N GLY A 295 5.57 3.05 -4.99
CA GLY A 295 6.16 2.95 -6.31
C GLY A 295 5.81 1.65 -7.01
N VAL A 296 6.37 1.49 -8.20
CA VAL A 296 6.19 0.28 -8.99
C VAL A 296 7.33 -0.67 -8.68
N CYS A 297 6.98 -1.84 -8.16
CA CYS A 297 7.86 -2.98 -8.26
C CYS A 297 7.61 -3.58 -9.64
N THR A 298 8.58 -3.50 -10.56
CA THR A 298 8.56 -4.38 -11.72
C THR A 298 8.71 -5.78 -11.16
N THR A 299 7.60 -6.46 -10.87
CA THR A 299 7.60 -7.86 -10.49
C THR A 299 8.09 -8.60 -11.71
N THR A 300 9.37 -8.85 -11.58
CA THR A 300 10.22 -9.33 -12.62
C THR A 300 9.85 -10.82 -12.57
N PHE A 301 8.90 -11.29 -13.40
CA PHE A 301 8.96 -12.67 -13.93
C PHE A 301 10.37 -12.94 -14.48
N THR A 302 11.02 -11.85 -14.83
CA THR A 302 12.42 -11.57 -15.05
C THR A 302 13.34 -11.60 -13.79
N GLN A 303 12.96 -12.11 -12.60
CA GLN A 303 13.93 -12.36 -11.50
C GLN A 303 14.63 -13.69 -11.73
N HIS A 304 13.87 -14.68 -12.21
CA HIS A 304 14.41 -15.92 -12.75
C HIS A 304 15.21 -15.63 -14.03
N GLN A 305 14.74 -14.70 -14.88
CA GLN A 305 15.47 -14.30 -16.08
C GLN A 305 16.66 -13.39 -15.78
N ALA A 306 16.65 -12.59 -14.72
CA ALA A 306 17.78 -11.79 -14.28
C ALA A 306 18.86 -12.68 -13.64
N GLN A 307 18.48 -13.71 -12.88
CA GLN A 307 19.42 -14.74 -12.42
C GLN A 307 19.98 -15.55 -13.58
N LEU A 308 19.14 -15.96 -14.54
CA LEU A 308 19.60 -16.57 -15.80
C LEU A 308 20.51 -15.63 -16.58
N ASN A 309 20.18 -14.34 -16.72
CA ASN A 309 21.00 -13.36 -17.44
C ASN A 309 22.30 -13.04 -16.70
N LEU A 310 22.32 -13.04 -15.36
CA LEU A 310 23.55 -12.88 -14.57
C LEU A 310 24.44 -14.11 -14.75
N PHE A 311 23.84 -15.31 -14.76
CA PHE A 311 24.54 -16.57 -15.03
C PHE A 311 25.06 -16.62 -16.47
N THR A 312 24.26 -16.22 -17.46
CA THR A 312 24.68 -16.13 -18.87
C THR A 312 25.82 -15.12 -19.04
N ARG A 313 25.73 -13.93 -18.43
CA ARG A 313 26.81 -12.93 -18.45
C ARG A 313 28.07 -13.42 -17.73
N PHE A 314 27.93 -14.18 -16.64
CA PHE A 314 29.04 -14.82 -15.96
C PHE A 314 29.71 -15.88 -16.85
N LEU A 315 28.92 -16.72 -17.53
CA LEU A 315 29.42 -17.70 -18.50
C LEU A 315 30.11 -17.04 -19.70
N GLU A 316 29.56 -15.92 -20.21
CA GLU A 316 30.18 -15.13 -21.27
C GLU A 316 31.51 -14.50 -20.81
N LYS A 317 31.57 -14.01 -19.57
CA LYS A 317 32.81 -13.48 -18.99
C LYS A 317 33.87 -14.57 -18.81
N LEU A 318 33.47 -15.77 -18.40
CA LEU A 318 34.37 -16.94 -18.34
C LEU A 318 34.86 -17.37 -19.72
N ARG A 319 34.00 -17.32 -20.75
CA ARG A 319 34.38 -17.55 -22.15
C ARG A 319 35.40 -16.53 -22.65
N GLY A 320 35.30 -15.27 -22.24
CA GLY A 320 36.26 -14.22 -22.62
C GLY A 320 37.62 -14.31 -21.93
N LEU A 321 37.72 -14.98 -20.78
CA LEU A 321 38.95 -15.08 -19.98
C LEU A 321 39.86 -16.25 -20.37
N CYS A 322 39.42 -17.15 -21.25
CA CYS A 322 40.19 -18.32 -21.66
C CYS A 322 40.19 -18.44 -23.20
N SER A 323 41.38 -18.39 -23.82
CA SER A 323 41.56 -18.55 -25.27
C SER A 323 41.41 -20.00 -25.75
N SER A 324 41.41 -20.97 -24.83
CA SER A 324 41.24 -22.40 -25.14
C SER A 324 39.79 -22.83 -24.92
N SER A 325 39.07 -23.08 -26.02
CA SER A 325 37.65 -23.49 -26.00
C SER A 325 37.41 -24.78 -25.23
N THR A 326 38.39 -25.69 -25.20
CA THR A 326 38.28 -27.01 -24.55
C THR A 326 38.20 -26.89 -23.02
N VAL A 327 38.95 -25.95 -22.42
CA VAL A 327 38.95 -25.76 -20.96
C VAL A 327 37.61 -25.18 -20.49
N VAL A 328 37.08 -24.20 -21.23
CA VAL A 328 35.80 -23.57 -20.90
C VAL A 328 34.64 -24.58 -20.97
N GLU A 329 34.65 -25.47 -21.96
CA GLU A 329 33.61 -26.49 -22.10
C GLU A 329 33.62 -27.50 -20.94
N VAL A 330 34.81 -27.91 -20.48
CA VAL A 330 34.96 -28.80 -19.33
C VAL A 330 34.45 -28.13 -18.04
N VAL A 331 34.80 -26.86 -17.81
CA VAL A 331 34.34 -26.12 -16.63
C VAL A 331 32.82 -25.95 -16.63
N ILE A 332 32.21 -25.65 -17.78
CA ILE A 332 30.75 -25.57 -17.90
C ILE A 332 30.09 -26.91 -17.59
N LYS A 333 30.63 -28.03 -18.12
CA LYS A 333 30.10 -29.38 -17.83
C LYS A 333 30.20 -29.72 -16.35
N ILE A 334 31.28 -29.35 -15.67
CA ILE A 334 31.44 -29.56 -14.22
C ILE A 334 30.41 -28.74 -13.44
N ILE A 335 30.23 -27.46 -13.76
CA ILE A 335 29.25 -26.60 -13.09
C ILE A 335 27.83 -27.15 -13.26
N MET A 336 27.47 -27.54 -14.49
CA MET A 336 26.15 -28.14 -14.76
C MET A 336 25.96 -29.45 -13.98
N MET A 337 26.97 -30.31 -13.93
CA MET A 337 26.94 -31.55 -13.14
C MET A 337 26.74 -31.27 -11.65
N MET A 338 27.46 -30.29 -11.10
CA MET A 338 27.30 -29.88 -9.70
C MET A 338 25.89 -29.33 -9.43
N MET A 339 25.33 -28.52 -10.33
CA MET A 339 23.95 -28.03 -10.20
C MET A 339 22.92 -29.16 -10.26
N THR A 340 23.09 -30.14 -11.15
CA THR A 340 22.20 -31.30 -11.19
C THR A 340 22.29 -32.14 -9.92
N LEU A 341 23.50 -32.31 -9.37
CA LEU A 341 23.71 -33.05 -8.13
C LEU A 341 23.06 -32.36 -6.93
N THR A 342 23.20 -31.03 -6.81
CA THR A 342 22.58 -30.28 -5.72
C THR A 342 21.05 -30.28 -5.82
N MET A 343 20.49 -30.15 -7.04
CA MET A 343 19.05 -30.29 -7.26
C MET A 343 18.55 -31.69 -6.87
N MET A 344 19.26 -32.75 -7.27
CA MET A 344 18.90 -34.13 -6.92
C MET A 344 18.97 -34.36 -5.40
N MET A 345 20.00 -33.85 -4.72
CA MET A 345 20.10 -33.91 -3.25
C MET A 345 18.95 -33.18 -2.56
N MET A 346 18.57 -31.99 -3.04
CA MET A 346 17.41 -31.26 -2.50
C MET A 346 16.11 -32.06 -2.65
N ILE A 347 15.88 -32.68 -3.80
CA ILE A 347 14.69 -33.52 -4.04
C ILE A 347 14.68 -34.71 -3.06
N ILE A 348 15.82 -35.38 -2.86
CA ILE A 348 15.96 -36.48 -1.90
C ILE A 348 15.63 -36.01 -0.47
N ILE A 349 16.15 -34.86 -0.05
CA ILE A 349 15.86 -34.28 1.28
C ILE A 349 14.37 -34.00 1.45
N ILE A 350 13.71 -33.42 0.43
CA ILE A 350 12.26 -33.16 0.45
C ILE A 350 11.48 -34.47 0.58
N ILE A 351 11.86 -35.51 -0.16
CA ILE A 351 11.22 -36.84 -0.08
C ILE A 351 11.38 -37.43 1.32
N ILE A 352 12.58 -37.35 1.92
CA ILE A 352 12.83 -37.82 3.29
C ILE A 352 11.95 -37.09 4.30
N ILE A 353 11.83 -35.76 4.18
CA ILE A 353 10.97 -34.94 5.05
C ILE A 353 9.51 -35.37 4.92
N ILE A 354 9.02 -35.60 3.70
CA ILE A 354 7.65 -36.07 3.46
C ILE A 354 7.41 -37.45 4.10
N ILE A 355 8.36 -38.38 3.96
CA ILE A 355 8.27 -39.72 4.58
C ILE A 355 8.21 -39.60 6.12
N ILE A 356 9.05 -38.76 6.72
CA ILE A 356 9.04 -38.52 8.17
C ILE A 356 7.69 -37.97 8.63
N ILE A 357 7.11 -37.00 7.91
CA ILE A 357 5.80 -36.43 8.21
C ILE A 357 4.71 -37.52 8.16
N ILE A 358 4.73 -38.39 7.15
CA ILE A 358 3.78 -39.50 7.02
C ILE A 358 3.90 -40.47 8.20
N ILE A 359 5.12 -40.84 8.60
CA ILE A 359 5.35 -41.71 9.76
C ILE A 359 4.78 -41.09 11.05
N ILE A 360 5.03 -39.79 11.27
CA ILE A 360 4.49 -39.05 12.43
C ILE A 360 2.95 -39.10 12.43
N ILE A 361 2.32 -38.86 11.29
CA ILE A 361 0.86 -38.92 11.15
C ILE A 361 0.32 -40.33 11.50
N ILE A 362 0.98 -41.39 11.01
CA ILE A 362 0.58 -42.78 11.31
C ILE A 362 0.68 -43.07 12.82
N ILE A 363 1.77 -42.64 13.46
CA ILE A 363 1.96 -42.82 14.92
C ILE A 363 0.84 -42.11 15.69
N ILE A 364 0.50 -40.87 15.31
CA ILE A 364 -0.60 -40.10 15.94
C ILE A 364 -1.93 -40.85 15.79
N ILE A 365 -2.23 -41.40 14.61
CA ILE A 365 -3.45 -42.18 14.37
C ILE A 365 -3.50 -43.43 15.26
N ILE A 366 -2.39 -44.17 15.38
CA ILE A 366 -2.31 -45.36 16.25
C ILE A 366 -2.57 -44.99 17.71
N ILE A 367 -1.97 -43.89 18.20
CA ILE A 367 -2.18 -43.39 19.56
C ILE A 367 -3.67 -43.06 19.78
N ILE A 368 -4.32 -42.38 18.83
CA ILE A 368 -5.75 -42.05 18.91
C ILE A 368 -6.60 -43.34 19.00
N ILE A 369 -6.31 -44.35 18.18
CA ILE A 369 -7.02 -45.64 18.20
C ILE A 369 -6.86 -46.34 19.55
N ILE A 370 -5.66 -46.36 20.12
CA ILE A 370 -5.39 -46.95 21.45
C ILE A 370 -6.21 -46.23 22.53
N ILE A 371 -6.25 -44.90 22.50
CA ILE A 371 -7.04 -44.09 23.45
C ILE A 371 -8.53 -44.45 23.34
N ILE A 372 -9.06 -44.56 22.11
CA ILE A 372 -10.47 -44.95 21.87
C ILE A 372 -10.75 -46.35 22.44
N ILE A 373 -9.86 -47.33 22.21
CA ILE A 373 -10.02 -48.69 22.75
C ILE A 373 -10.02 -48.68 24.28
N ILE A 374 -9.10 -47.94 24.91
CA ILE A 374 -9.06 -47.79 26.37
C ILE A 374 -10.37 -47.19 26.88
N MET A 375 -10.88 -46.14 26.24
CA MET A 375 -12.16 -45.53 26.60
C MET A 375 -13.32 -46.52 26.52
N ILE A 376 -13.38 -47.35 25.47
CA ILE A 376 -14.40 -48.40 25.31
C ILE A 376 -14.31 -49.42 26.44
N ILE A 377 -13.10 -49.90 26.76
CA ILE A 377 -12.87 -50.87 27.84
C ILE A 377 -13.30 -50.29 29.20
N LEU A 378 -12.89 -49.06 29.51
CA LEU A 378 -13.26 -48.38 30.74
C LEU A 378 -14.77 -48.14 30.84
N ASN A 379 -15.43 -47.81 29.73
CA ASN A 379 -16.87 -47.63 29.67
C ASN A 379 -17.61 -48.95 29.94
N ASN A 380 -17.19 -50.05 29.31
CA ASN A 380 -17.75 -51.38 29.55
C ASN A 380 -17.56 -51.83 31.02
N HIS A 381 -16.41 -51.52 31.63
CA HIS A 381 -16.17 -51.82 33.04
C HIS A 381 -17.10 -51.01 33.97
N LYS A 382 -17.34 -49.72 33.68
CA LYS A 382 -18.32 -48.90 34.41
C LYS A 382 -19.73 -49.47 34.33
N TRP A 383 -20.17 -49.90 33.15
CA TRP A 383 -21.47 -50.55 32.97
C TRP A 383 -21.59 -51.85 33.77
N ASN A 384 -20.55 -52.70 33.77
CA ASN A 384 -20.55 -53.92 34.57
C ASN A 384 -20.64 -53.66 36.08
N ILE A 385 -19.96 -52.62 36.60
CA ILE A 385 -20.10 -52.21 38.00
C ILE A 385 -21.53 -51.72 38.27
N TYR A 386 -22.08 -50.90 37.38
CA TYR A 386 -23.44 -50.38 37.52
C TYR A 386 -24.47 -51.51 37.58
N TYR A 387 -24.41 -52.48 36.66
CA TYR A 387 -25.33 -53.63 36.66
C TYR A 387 -25.23 -54.47 37.95
N ARG A 388 -24.02 -54.70 38.49
CA ARG A 388 -23.85 -55.42 39.76
C ARG A 388 -24.42 -54.70 40.98
N TYR A 389 -24.59 -53.38 40.92
CA TYR A 389 -25.12 -52.60 42.05
C TYR A 389 -26.66 -52.55 42.07
N TYR A 390 -27.30 -52.82 40.92
CA TYR A 390 -28.75 -52.74 40.74
C TYR A 390 -29.44 -54.10 40.52
N SER A 391 -28.67 -55.19 40.45
CA SER A 391 -29.14 -56.58 40.55
C SER A 391 -29.02 -57.09 41.97
#